data_AF-A0A7C7E5D2-F1
#
_entry.id   AF-A0A7C7E5D2-F1
#
_cell.length_a   1.000
_cell.length_b   1.000
_cell.length_c   1.000
_cell.angle_alpha   90.00
_cell.angle_beta   90.00
_cell.angle_gamma   90.00
#
_symmetry.space_group_name_H-M   'P 1'
#
loop_
_entity.id
_entity.type
_entity.pdbx_description
1 polymer ?
#
loop_
_entity_poly.entity_id
_entity_poly.type
_entity_poly.pdbx_seq_one_letter_code
_entity_poly.pdbx_strand_id
1 'polypeptide(L)'
;MMIETKVPEQRPLSGREKVLYGFGDLSTALIWNVTTTWAMFFFTDIFKISALAAGTMLLIARIYDAAIDPFIGFMVDRTSTRMGRARPYLLWLAIPYGLVGSCGAYNAYLDDDGDISLQARCHAGTQSRTSHVLGQRE
;
A
#
# COMPACT_ATOMS: atom_id res chain seq x y z
N MET A 1 36.31 12.27 -28.22
CA MET A 1 36.30 12.76 -26.83
C MET A 1 35.50 11.75 -26.00
N MET A 2 36.18 10.71 -25.50
CA MET A 2 35.57 9.76 -24.57
C MET A 2 35.66 10.35 -23.17
N ILE A 3 34.53 10.44 -22.47
CA ILE A 3 34.51 10.81 -21.06
C ILE A 3 34.86 9.55 -20.27
N GLU A 4 36.09 9.49 -19.77
CA GLU A 4 36.53 8.50 -18.79
C GLU A 4 35.75 8.75 -17.49
N THR A 5 34.56 8.15 -17.35
CA THR A 5 33.85 8.22 -16.07
C THR A 5 34.54 7.28 -15.10
N LYS A 6 35.35 7.87 -14.20
CA LYS A 6 35.93 7.19 -13.04
C LYS A 6 34.81 6.48 -12.27
N VAL A 7 34.64 5.18 -12.47
CA VAL A 7 33.71 4.37 -11.69
C VAL A 7 34.20 4.40 -10.24
N PRO A 8 33.38 4.84 -9.27
CA PRO A 8 33.81 4.92 -7.89
C PRO A 8 34.26 3.52 -7.43
N GLU A 9 35.39 3.48 -6.74
CA GLU A 9 35.95 2.25 -6.18
C GLU A 9 34.90 1.57 -5.30
N GLN A 10 34.44 0.39 -5.73
CA GLN A 10 33.34 -0.31 -5.08
C GLN A 10 33.83 -0.90 -3.77
N ARG A 11 33.49 -0.25 -2.66
CA ARG A 11 33.75 -0.81 -1.34
C ARG A 11 32.97 -2.12 -1.20
N PRO A 12 33.58 -3.19 -0.68
CA PRO A 12 32.87 -4.43 -0.41
C PRO A 12 31.74 -4.13 0.58
N LEU A 13 30.52 -4.51 0.20
CA LEU A 13 29.31 -4.31 1.02
C LEU A 13 29.47 -5.01 2.37
N SER A 14 29.23 -4.28 3.44
CA SER A 14 29.18 -4.81 4.80
C SER A 14 28.12 -5.91 4.88
N GLY A 15 28.35 -6.94 5.69
CA GLY A 15 27.36 -8.00 5.91
C GLY A 15 26.00 -7.45 6.37
N ARG A 16 26.01 -6.34 7.12
CA ARG A 16 24.79 -5.63 7.53
C ARG A 16 24.04 -5.01 6.34
N GLU A 17 24.75 -4.42 5.39
CA GLU A 17 24.14 -3.82 4.20
C GLU A 17 23.49 -4.89 3.33
N LYS A 18 24.10 -6.08 3.21
CA LYS A 18 23.52 -7.21 2.47
C LYS A 18 22.23 -7.71 3.13
N VAL A 19 22.21 -7.87 4.45
CA VAL A 19 21.03 -8.31 5.19
C VAL A 19 19.91 -7.26 5.13
N LEU A 20 20.23 -5.99 5.32
CA LEU A 20 19.25 -4.89 5.24
C LEU A 20 18.66 -4.76 3.83
N TYR A 21 19.50 -4.87 2.81
CA TYR A 21 19.05 -4.85 1.43
C TYR A 21 18.11 -6.04 1.12
N GLY A 22 18.50 -7.25 1.52
CA GLY A 22 17.68 -8.45 1.35
C GLY A 22 16.36 -8.39 2.13
N PHE A 23 16.36 -7.79 3.33
CA PHE A 23 15.14 -7.61 4.11
C PHE A 23 14.16 -6.62 3.46
N GLY A 24 14.68 -5.54 2.85
CA GLY A 24 13.85 -4.61 2.07
C GLY A 24 13.24 -5.25 0.82
N ASP A 25 14.04 -6.05 0.11
CA ASP A 25 13.57 -6.79 -1.07
C ASP A 25 12.51 -7.83 -0.70
N LEU A 26 12.75 -8.59 0.38
CA LEU A 26 11.79 -9.54 0.93
C LEU A 26 10.46 -8.87 1.30
N SER A 27 10.51 -7.72 1.98
CA SER A 27 9.31 -6.99 2.40
C SER A 27 8.46 -6.60 1.18
N THR A 28 9.12 -6.11 0.13
CA THR A 28 8.45 -5.67 -1.11
C THR A 28 7.85 -6.87 -1.85
N ALA A 29 8.61 -7.97 -1.96
CA ALA A 29 8.15 -9.19 -2.61
C ALA A 29 6.95 -9.82 -1.89
N LEU A 30 6.92 -9.79 -0.54
CA LEU A 30 5.81 -10.30 0.24
C LEU A 30 4.53 -9.50 0.00
N ILE A 31 4.61 -8.17 0.07
CA ILE A 31 3.47 -7.28 -0.20
C ILE A 31 2.93 -7.57 -1.59
N TRP A 32 3.79 -7.66 -2.60
CA TRP A 32 3.38 -7.93 -3.98
C TRP A 32 2.63 -9.27 -4.13
N ASN A 33 3.13 -10.33 -3.53
CA ASN A 33 2.51 -11.65 -3.59
C ASN A 33 1.16 -11.69 -2.86
N VAL A 34 1.08 -11.08 -1.67
CA VAL A 34 -0.16 -11.00 -0.89
C VAL A 34 -1.20 -10.18 -1.64
N THR A 35 -0.85 -8.99 -2.14
CA THR A 35 -1.77 -8.14 -2.90
C THR A 35 -2.27 -8.83 -4.16
N THR A 36 -1.40 -9.51 -4.91
CA THR A 36 -1.80 -10.23 -6.14
C THR A 36 -2.79 -11.35 -5.83
N THR A 37 -2.49 -12.15 -4.80
CA THR A 37 -3.35 -13.28 -4.39
C THR A 37 -4.68 -12.77 -3.89
N TRP A 38 -4.67 -11.75 -3.03
CA TRP A 38 -5.88 -11.13 -2.51
C TRP A 38 -6.73 -10.48 -3.61
N ALA A 39 -6.11 -9.81 -4.59
CA ALA A 39 -6.84 -9.25 -5.74
C ALA A 39 -7.55 -10.34 -6.55
N MET A 40 -6.91 -11.50 -6.74
CA MET A 40 -7.55 -12.63 -7.41
C MET A 40 -8.78 -13.14 -6.65
N PHE A 41 -8.67 -13.35 -5.33
CA PHE A 41 -9.79 -13.74 -4.46
C PHE A 41 -10.92 -12.69 -4.49
N PHE A 42 -10.57 -11.41 -4.46
CA PHE A 42 -11.53 -10.32 -4.51
C PHE A 42 -12.37 -10.35 -5.81
N PHE A 43 -11.71 -10.58 -6.94
CA PHE A 43 -12.41 -10.68 -8.22
C PHE A 43 -13.30 -11.92 -8.32
N THR A 44 -12.87 -13.08 -7.83
CA THR A 44 -13.67 -14.31 -7.91
C THR A 44 -14.80 -14.36 -6.89
N ASP A 45 -14.60 -13.89 -5.67
CA ASP A 45 -15.53 -14.16 -4.56
C ASP A 45 -16.52 -13.01 -4.33
N ILE A 46 -16.07 -11.76 -4.52
CA ILE A 46 -16.92 -10.57 -4.31
C ILE A 46 -17.60 -10.16 -5.61
N PHE A 47 -16.81 -10.01 -6.68
CA PHE A 47 -17.35 -9.66 -8.01
C PHE A 47 -17.97 -10.84 -8.75
N LYS A 48 -17.71 -12.08 -8.29
CA LYS A 48 -18.26 -13.32 -8.86
C LYS A 48 -18.01 -13.45 -10.36
N ILE A 49 -16.89 -12.91 -10.84
CA ILE A 49 -16.44 -13.10 -12.22
C ILE A 49 -15.72 -14.44 -12.35
N SER A 50 -15.75 -15.03 -13.55
CA SER A 50 -15.08 -16.30 -13.79
C SER A 50 -13.57 -16.18 -13.53
N ALA A 51 -12.96 -17.24 -12.99
CA ALA A 51 -11.52 -17.27 -12.71
C ALA A 51 -10.67 -16.98 -13.97
N LEU A 52 -11.18 -17.36 -15.15
CA LEU A 52 -10.54 -17.06 -16.43
C LEU A 52 -10.55 -15.55 -16.74
N ALA A 53 -11.67 -14.87 -16.50
CA ALA A 53 -11.78 -13.42 -16.70
C ALA A 53 -10.91 -12.66 -15.69
N ALA A 54 -10.90 -13.05 -14.42
CA ALA A 54 -10.04 -12.46 -13.40
C ALA A 54 -8.55 -12.66 -13.71
N GLY A 55 -8.16 -13.88 -14.12
CA GLY A 55 -6.78 -14.19 -14.49
C GLY A 55 -6.29 -13.42 -15.71
N THR A 56 -7.15 -13.21 -16.72
CA THR A 56 -6.81 -12.41 -17.90
C THR A 56 -6.67 -10.92 -17.57
N MET A 57 -7.49 -10.36 -16.69
CA MET A 57 -7.31 -8.98 -16.20
C MET A 57 -5.97 -8.81 -15.47
N LEU A 58 -5.62 -9.73 -14.58
CA LEU A 58 -4.33 -9.69 -13.89
C LEU A 58 -3.15 -9.85 -14.87
N LEU A 59 -3.29 -10.70 -15.90
CA LEU A 59 -2.28 -10.84 -16.95
C LEU A 59 -2.07 -9.54 -17.72
N ILE A 60 -3.15 -8.86 -18.11
CA ILE A 60 -3.08 -7.56 -18.80
C ILE A 60 -2.37 -6.54 -17.89
N ALA A 61 -2.71 -6.49 -16.61
CA ALA A 61 -2.03 -5.62 -15.65
C ALA A 61 -0.51 -5.90 -15.60
N ARG A 62 -0.08 -7.17 -15.64
CA ARG A 62 1.35 -7.52 -15.65
C ARG A 62 2.06 -7.09 -16.93
N ILE A 63 1.41 -7.23 -18.08
CA ILE A 63 1.97 -6.77 -19.36
C ILE A 63 2.12 -5.25 -19.34
N TYR A 64 1.15 -4.55 -18.77
CA TYR A 64 1.18 -3.11 -18.61
C TYR A 64 2.33 -2.66 -17.70
N ASP A 65 2.49 -3.27 -16.52
CA ASP A 65 3.60 -2.99 -15.60
C ASP A 65 4.95 -3.24 -16.30
N ALA A 66 5.09 -4.39 -16.98
CA ALA A 66 6.31 -4.73 -17.71
C ALA A 66 6.65 -3.75 -18.85
N ALA A 67 5.67 -3.06 -19.42
CA ALA A 67 5.88 -2.03 -20.43
C ALA A 67 6.31 -0.68 -19.80
N ILE A 68 5.81 -0.37 -18.59
CA ILE A 68 6.10 0.88 -17.89
C ILE A 68 7.45 0.86 -17.20
N ASP A 69 7.84 -0.27 -16.62
CA ASP A 69 9.11 -0.42 -15.92
C ASP A 69 10.33 0.09 -16.71
N PRO A 70 10.54 -0.28 -18.00
CA PRO A 70 11.64 0.26 -18.79
C PRO A 70 11.46 1.73 -19.14
N PHE A 71 10.23 2.23 -19.28
CA PHE A 71 9.98 3.65 -19.54
C PHE A 71 10.38 4.51 -18.34
N ILE A 72 10.00 4.09 -17.13
CA ILE A 72 10.41 4.73 -15.88
C ILE A 72 11.92 4.62 -15.71
N GLY A 73 12.51 3.44 -15.97
CA GLY A 73 13.96 3.24 -15.93
C GLY A 73 14.72 4.20 -16.84
N PHE A 74 14.27 4.34 -18.10
CA PHE A 74 14.86 5.30 -19.05
C PHE A 74 14.74 6.75 -18.57
N MET A 75 13.60 7.12 -17.96
CA MET A 75 13.38 8.45 -17.43
C MET A 75 14.29 8.76 -16.23
N VAL A 76 14.48 7.77 -15.34
CA VAL A 76 15.40 7.87 -14.18
C VAL A 76 16.84 8.02 -14.65
N ASP A 77 17.27 7.26 -15.65
CA ASP A 77 18.63 7.34 -16.20
C ASP A 77 18.93 8.70 -16.84
N ARG A 78 17.93 9.33 -17.45
CA ARG A 78 18.06 10.66 -18.06
C ARG A 78 18.03 11.80 -17.05
N THR A 79 17.61 11.55 -15.81
CA THR A 79 17.44 12.58 -14.78
C THR A 79 18.71 12.75 -13.96
N SER A 80 19.49 13.77 -14.31
CA SER A 80 20.66 14.19 -13.55
C SER A 80 20.31 15.38 -12.66
N THR A 81 19.98 15.11 -11.40
CA THR A 81 19.79 16.17 -10.39
C THR A 81 20.90 16.14 -9.34
N ARG A 82 21.12 17.28 -8.69
CA ARG A 82 22.17 17.51 -7.68
C ARG A 82 22.07 16.59 -6.45
N MET A 83 20.91 15.97 -6.21
CA MET A 83 20.64 15.04 -5.10
C MET A 83 20.75 13.54 -5.49
N GLY A 84 21.14 13.22 -6.73
CA GLY A 84 21.22 11.86 -7.25
C GLY A 84 20.12 11.51 -8.25
N ARG A 85 20.24 10.36 -8.92
CA ARG A 85 19.36 9.97 -10.05
C ARG A 85 17.96 9.50 -9.62
N ALA A 86 17.88 8.70 -8.54
CA ALA A 86 16.62 8.06 -8.11
C ALA A 86 15.85 8.80 -6.99
N ARG A 87 16.53 9.67 -6.22
CA ARG A 87 15.94 10.35 -5.06
C ARG A 87 14.80 11.34 -5.37
N PRO A 88 14.82 12.10 -6.48
CA PRO A 88 13.73 13.02 -6.80
C PRO A 88 12.40 12.29 -7.04
N TYR A 89 12.45 11.15 -7.72
CA TYR A 89 11.28 10.31 -8.01
C TYR A 89 10.66 9.71 -6.76
N LEU A 90 11.48 9.26 -5.80
CA LEU A 90 11.00 8.76 -4.52
C LEU A 90 10.26 9.83 -3.72
N LEU A 91 10.77 11.07 -3.70
CA LEU A 91 10.11 12.18 -3.01
C LEU A 91 8.82 12.61 -3.73
N TRP A 92 8.84 12.67 -5.07
CA TRP A 92 7.68 13.02 -5.87
C TRP A 92 6.58 11.97 -5.84
N LEU A 93 6.90 10.69 -5.62
CA LEU A 93 5.91 9.63 -5.40
C LEU A 93 5.42 9.59 -3.94
N ALA A 94 6.30 9.81 -2.97
CA ALA A 94 5.95 9.77 -1.54
C ALA A 94 4.92 10.84 -1.14
N ILE A 95 5.01 12.05 -1.71
CA ILE A 95 4.10 13.16 -1.40
C ILE A 95 2.64 12.85 -1.80
N PRO A 96 2.33 12.50 -3.07
CA PRO A 96 0.96 12.17 -3.47
C PRO A 96 0.46 10.89 -2.82
N TYR A 97 1.31 9.85 -2.66
CA TYR A 97 0.90 8.63 -1.94
C TYR A 97 0.53 8.91 -0.48
N GLY A 98 1.34 9.74 0.21
CA GLY A 98 1.06 10.15 1.58
C GLY A 98 -0.23 10.95 1.69
N LEU A 99 -0.44 11.93 0.80
CA LEU A 99 -1.66 12.75 0.79
C LEU A 99 -2.92 11.94 0.52
N VAL A 100 -2.89 11.02 -0.45
CA VAL A 100 -4.04 10.15 -0.74
C VAL A 100 -4.29 9.19 0.42
N GLY A 101 -3.24 8.60 0.99
CA GLY A 101 -3.36 7.73 2.16
C GLY A 101 -3.94 8.46 3.38
N SER A 102 -3.48 9.67 3.67
CA SER A 102 -4.04 10.50 4.73
C SER A 102 -5.51 10.85 4.47
N CYS A 103 -5.87 11.25 3.25
CA CYS A 103 -7.24 11.58 2.89
C CYS A 103 -8.18 10.35 2.99
N GLY A 104 -7.74 9.19 2.54
CA GLY A 104 -8.49 7.94 2.69
C GLY A 104 -8.68 7.54 4.15
N ALA A 105 -7.64 7.70 4.97
CA ALA A 105 -7.73 7.47 6.40
C ALA A 105 -8.70 8.45 7.09
N TYR A 106 -8.74 9.73 6.68
CA TYR A 106 -9.73 10.68 7.20
C TYR A 106 -11.17 10.29 6.82
N ASN A 107 -11.42 9.84 5.59
CA ASN A 107 -12.76 9.36 5.20
C ASN A 107 -13.16 8.08 5.93
N ALA A 108 -12.23 7.14 6.14
CA ALA A 108 -12.47 5.92 6.90
C ALA A 108 -12.71 6.21 8.40
N TYR A 109 -12.03 7.20 8.98
CA TYR A 109 -12.30 7.65 10.35
C TYR A 109 -13.71 8.24 10.52
N LEU A 110 -14.23 8.94 9.50
CA LEU A 110 -15.57 9.51 9.53
C LEU A 110 -16.69 8.48 9.32
N ASP A 111 -16.39 7.31 8.76
CA ASP A 111 -17.35 6.20 8.62
C ASP A 111 -17.52 5.42 9.94
N ASP A 112 -16.46 5.31 10.74
CA ASP A 112 -16.46 4.59 12.04
C ASP A 112 -17.23 5.35 13.14
N ASP A 113 -17.26 6.68 13.08
CA ASP A 113 -18.03 7.52 14.02
C ASP A 113 -19.55 7.21 13.98
N GLY A 114 -20.07 6.74 12.83
CA GLY A 114 -21.46 6.36 12.66
C GLY A 114 -21.85 5.11 13.45
N ASP A 115 -20.98 4.10 13.48
CA ASP A 115 -21.26 2.81 14.13
C ASP A 115 -20.98 2.89 15.65
N ILE A 116 -19.92 3.60 16.07
CA ILE A 116 -19.61 3.80 17.50
C ILE A 116 -20.67 4.63 18.23
N SER A 117 -21.27 5.61 17.55
CA SER A 117 -22.33 6.45 18.12
C SER A 117 -23.69 5.75 18.19
N LEU A 118 -23.99 4.82 17.26
CA LEU A 118 -25.16 3.93 17.31
C LEU A 118 -25.01 2.86 18.41
N GLN A 119 -23.83 2.24 18.52
CA GLN A 119 -23.56 1.25 19.56
C GLN A 119 -23.61 1.86 20.96
N ALA A 120 -23.07 3.08 21.14
CA ALA A 120 -23.15 3.82 22.40
C ALA A 120 -24.61 4.16 22.79
N ARG A 121 -25.46 4.52 21.81
CA ARG A 121 -26.90 4.78 22.05
C ARG A 121 -27.68 3.50 22.38
N CYS A 122 -27.37 2.36 21.75
CA CYS A 122 -27.98 1.06 22.07
C CYS A 122 -27.60 0.56 23.48
N HIS A 123 -26.35 0.78 23.91
CA HIS A 123 -25.93 0.46 25.28
C HIS A 123 -26.55 1.41 26.33
N ALA A 124 -26.64 2.71 26.06
CA ALA A 124 -27.27 3.68 26.97
C ALA A 124 -28.80 3.47 27.10
N GLY A 125 -29.48 3.08 26.02
CA GLY A 125 -30.91 2.77 26.04
C GLY A 125 -31.27 1.51 26.82
N THR A 126 -30.37 0.51 26.84
CA THR A 126 -30.56 -0.72 27.60
C THR A 126 -30.41 -0.49 29.11
N GLN A 127 -29.49 0.37 29.54
CA GLN A 127 -29.25 0.64 30.96
C GLN A 127 -30.37 1.43 31.64
N SER A 128 -31.10 2.25 30.88
CA SER A 128 -32.27 2.99 31.40
C SER A 128 -33.52 2.10 31.57
N ARG A 129 -33.59 0.97 30.86
CA ARG A 129 -34.73 0.03 30.98
C ARG A 129 -34.55 -0.98 32.11
N THR A 130 -33.32 -1.30 32.52
CA THR A 130 -33.04 -2.22 33.63
C THR A 130 -33.15 -1.57 35.01
N SER A 131 -32.87 -0.27 35.15
CA SER A 131 -33.07 0.46 36.41
C SER A 131 -34.55 0.64 36.77
N HIS A 132 -35.45 0.69 35.79
CA HIS A 132 -36.90 0.79 36.02
C HIS A 132 -37.56 -0.52 36.46
N VAL A 133 -36.93 -1.68 36.20
CA VAL A 133 -37.46 -3.00 36.58
C VAL A 133 -36.92 -3.46 37.95
N LEU A 134 -35.73 -2.98 38.34
CA LEU A 134 -35.12 -3.33 39.64
C LEU A 134 -35.65 -2.47 40.82
N GLY A 135 -36.36 -1.37 40.55
CA GLY A 135 -36.97 -0.51 41.58
C GLY A 135 -38.43 -0.85 41.97
N GLN A 136 -38.98 -1.97 41.50
CA GLN A 136 -40.34 -2.44 41.88
C GLN A 136 -40.33 -3.76 42.66
N ARG A 137 -39.19 -4.15 43.24
CA ARG A 137 -39.08 -5.32 44.12
C ARG A 137 -38.52 -4.96 45.51
N GLU A 138 -38.93 -3.82 46.05
CA GLU A 138 -38.81 -3.47 47.47
C GLU A 138 -40.12 -2.84 47.95
#